data_AF-A0A2W2EUJ7-F1
#
_entry.id   AF-A0A2W2EUJ7-F1
#
_cell.length_a   1.000
_cell.length_b   1.000
_cell.length_c   1.000
_cell.angle_alpha   90.00
_cell.angle_beta   90.00
_cell.angle_gamma   90.00
#
_symmetry.space_group_name_H-M   'P 1'
#
loop_
_entity.id
_entity.type
_entity.pdbx_description
1 polymer ?
#
loop_
_entity_poly.entity_id
_entity_poly.type
_entity_poly.pdbx_seq_one_letter_code
_entity_poly.pdbx_strand_id
1 'polypeptide(L)'
;MRSSTTRQRQVRAPGPIWAGAVDTVVSGTQASVTVPGGMLTDGWKVRWRVRAINTATTVGSSWSDWQNLTVYVPDPVSEPAVGALQVSPAEQADGITFTPTRTPALLAQVIDPAGQPLRAEAEIEHDPAATGQGSGQIWTGTADNVASGTQASIAVPAGKLVDGWKVRWRLRAVAGDTSSAWSDWQQVTVDVIQPGEKPLAQTTAPVIRADQSFTAAAWLRWSDANGDYSIIEQRGTHQAPFRLGNTPEHGLVFTFTKADAANAPAEGVRSGIKPPVDEWFHLAATYDAATRTATLYLSAPRWAPHSCPSPHGTPRRLRCGSVR
;
A
#
# COMPACT_ATOMS: atom_id res chain seq x y z
N MET A 1 45.57 -16.20 -8.48
CA MET A 1 45.02 -17.05 -7.41
C MET A 1 43.72 -17.65 -7.90
N ARG A 2 43.69 -18.95 -8.23
CA ARG A 2 42.47 -19.68 -8.58
C ARG A 2 42.07 -20.51 -7.36
N SER A 3 40.92 -20.22 -6.76
CA SER A 3 40.38 -21.00 -5.65
C SER A 3 39.66 -22.22 -6.20
N SER A 4 40.26 -23.39 -5.99
CA SER A 4 39.69 -24.70 -6.24
C SER A 4 38.83 -25.13 -5.04
N THR A 5 37.51 -25.14 -5.21
CA THR A 5 36.56 -25.67 -4.22
C THR A 5 36.61 -27.19 -4.24
N THR A 6 37.29 -27.77 -3.26
CA THR A 6 37.33 -29.22 -3.01
C THR A 6 35.93 -29.73 -2.63
N ARG A 7 35.27 -30.46 -3.53
CA ARG A 7 34.10 -31.30 -3.18
C ARG A 7 34.58 -32.38 -2.21
N GLN A 8 34.27 -32.25 -0.93
CA GLN A 8 34.41 -33.36 0.02
C GLN A 8 33.46 -34.49 -0.39
N ARG A 9 34.03 -35.59 -0.89
CA ARG A 9 33.32 -36.84 -1.12
C ARG A 9 33.17 -37.52 0.24
N GLN A 10 32.01 -37.38 0.87
CA GLN A 10 31.70 -38.08 2.12
C GLN A 10 31.62 -39.59 1.83
N VAL A 11 32.66 -40.33 2.18
CA VAL A 11 32.70 -41.80 2.08
C VAL A 11 31.88 -42.35 3.24
N ARG A 12 30.64 -42.76 2.97
CA ARG A 12 29.76 -43.44 3.95
C ARG A 12 30.18 -44.92 4.06
N ALA A 13 30.28 -45.44 5.28
CA ALA A 13 30.56 -46.85 5.58
C ALA A 13 29.57 -47.81 4.88
N PRO A 14 29.92 -49.10 4.62
CA PRO A 14 29.11 -50.03 3.84
C PRO A 14 27.95 -50.61 4.67
N GLY A 15 27.04 -49.75 5.12
CA GLY A 15 25.77 -50.13 5.73
C GLY A 15 24.61 -50.01 4.71
N PRO A 16 23.44 -50.62 4.99
CA PRO A 16 22.25 -50.39 4.18
C PRO A 16 21.88 -48.90 4.19
N ILE A 17 21.34 -48.40 3.07
CA ILE A 17 20.83 -47.03 2.95
C ILE A 17 19.71 -46.80 3.97
N TRP A 18 18.83 -47.81 4.11
CA TRP A 18 17.72 -47.85 5.05
C TRP A 18 17.30 -49.32 5.28
N ALA A 19 16.71 -49.61 6.43
CA ALA A 19 16.03 -50.87 6.72
C ALA A 19 14.76 -50.60 7.53
N GLY A 20 13.72 -51.40 7.29
CA GLY A 20 12.45 -51.32 8.01
C GLY A 20 11.74 -52.68 8.04
N ALA A 21 10.71 -52.78 8.88
CA ALA A 21 9.90 -53.96 9.04
C ALA A 21 8.42 -53.56 9.19
N VAL A 22 7.54 -54.51 8.91
CA VAL A 22 6.11 -54.42 9.18
C VAL A 22 5.72 -55.66 9.97
N ASP A 23 5.12 -55.46 11.14
CA ASP A 23 4.69 -56.55 12.01
C ASP A 23 3.26 -56.99 11.66
N THR A 24 2.85 -58.14 12.21
CA THR A 24 1.46 -58.65 12.12
C THR A 24 0.93 -58.90 10.71
N VAL A 25 1.82 -59.15 9.73
CA VAL A 25 1.43 -59.55 8.38
C VAL A 25 0.79 -60.94 8.40
N VAL A 26 -0.43 -61.06 7.89
CA VAL A 26 -1.16 -62.33 7.79
C VAL A 26 -0.48 -63.25 6.77
N SER A 27 -0.35 -64.54 7.09
CA SER A 27 0.24 -65.52 6.17
C SER A 27 -0.49 -65.53 4.83
N GLY A 28 0.27 -65.50 3.73
CA GLY A 28 -0.27 -65.49 2.37
C GLY A 28 -0.71 -64.12 1.85
N THR A 29 -0.59 -63.05 2.63
CA THR A 29 -0.94 -61.69 2.19
C THR A 29 0.29 -60.85 1.83
N GLN A 30 0.07 -59.74 1.13
CA GLN A 30 1.12 -58.79 0.77
C GLN A 30 1.51 -57.92 1.98
N ALA A 31 2.82 -57.73 2.15
CA ALA A 31 3.39 -56.77 3.09
C ALA A 31 3.83 -55.50 2.35
N SER A 32 3.58 -54.34 2.95
CA SER A 32 4.02 -53.04 2.43
C SER A 32 4.86 -52.31 3.49
N VAL A 33 6.00 -51.76 3.09
CA VAL A 33 6.85 -50.94 3.95
C VAL A 33 7.22 -49.65 3.22
N THR A 34 7.07 -48.51 3.88
CA THR A 34 7.35 -47.20 3.29
C THR A 34 8.76 -46.76 3.65
N VAL A 35 9.56 -46.44 2.63
CA VAL A 35 10.87 -45.81 2.83
C VAL A 35 10.65 -44.35 3.24
N PRO A 36 11.22 -43.87 4.37
CA PRO A 36 11.08 -42.48 4.80
C PRO A 36 11.58 -41.47 3.76
N GLY A 37 10.95 -40.31 3.72
CA GLY A 37 11.40 -39.18 2.88
C GLY A 37 12.86 -38.81 3.17
N GLY A 38 13.60 -38.47 2.12
CA GLY A 38 15.03 -38.10 2.20
C GLY A 38 16.03 -39.26 2.29
N MET A 39 15.56 -40.52 2.34
CA MET A 39 16.47 -41.69 2.35
C MET A 39 17.02 -42.05 0.96
N LEU A 40 16.28 -41.68 -0.09
CA LEU A 40 16.66 -41.90 -1.48
C LEU A 40 16.88 -40.56 -2.16
N THR A 41 17.85 -40.50 -3.07
CA THR A 41 18.15 -39.33 -3.89
C THR A 41 17.90 -39.67 -5.35
N ASP A 42 17.45 -38.68 -6.12
CA ASP A 42 17.26 -38.82 -7.57
C ASP A 42 18.54 -39.31 -8.28
N GLY A 43 18.35 -40.10 -9.33
CA GLY A 43 19.41 -40.73 -10.12
C GLY A 43 20.13 -41.91 -9.44
N TRP A 44 19.83 -42.23 -8.18
CA TRP A 44 20.47 -43.34 -7.49
C TRP A 44 20.07 -44.69 -8.09
N LYS A 45 21.06 -45.51 -8.42
CA LYS A 45 20.87 -46.94 -8.68
C LYS A 45 20.99 -47.68 -7.36
N VAL A 46 19.88 -48.20 -6.85
CA VAL A 46 19.84 -48.92 -5.57
C VAL A 46 19.38 -50.36 -5.77
N ARG A 47 19.63 -51.17 -4.75
CA ARG A 47 19.12 -52.54 -4.69
C ARG A 47 18.42 -52.78 -3.35
N TRP A 48 17.40 -53.61 -3.36
CA TRP A 48 16.62 -53.99 -2.18
C TRP A 48 16.42 -55.51 -2.12
N ARG A 49 16.18 -56.02 -0.92
CA ARG A 49 15.83 -57.42 -0.65
C ARG A 49 14.99 -57.51 0.62
N VAL A 50 14.21 -58.57 0.77
CA VAL A 50 13.30 -58.78 1.91
C VAL A 50 13.42 -60.20 2.44
N ARG A 51 12.99 -60.42 3.69
CA ARG A 51 12.82 -61.75 4.29
C ARG A 51 11.61 -61.73 5.22
N ALA A 52 10.97 -62.88 5.40
CA ALA A 52 9.90 -63.05 6.39
C ALA A 52 10.49 -63.53 7.72
N ILE A 53 9.91 -63.09 8.84
CA ILE A 53 10.25 -63.56 10.18
C ILE A 53 8.97 -64.04 10.84
N ASN A 54 8.95 -65.29 11.31
CA ASN A 54 7.91 -65.76 12.20
C ASN A 54 8.18 -65.18 13.60
N THR A 55 7.35 -64.24 14.04
CA THR A 55 7.56 -63.55 15.31
C THR A 55 7.31 -64.43 16.55
N ALA A 56 6.53 -65.51 16.41
CA ALA A 56 6.27 -66.45 17.51
C ALA A 56 7.47 -67.39 17.77
N THR A 57 8.21 -67.76 16.72
CA THR A 57 9.36 -68.68 16.82
C THR A 57 10.70 -68.00 16.61
N THR A 58 10.71 -66.72 16.22
CA THR A 58 11.89 -65.93 15.80
C THR A 58 12.65 -66.50 14.60
N VAL A 59 12.08 -67.49 13.91
CA VAL A 59 12.69 -68.11 12.72
C VAL A 59 12.47 -67.21 11.51
N GLY A 60 13.57 -66.80 10.87
CA GLY A 60 13.57 -66.03 9.63
C GLY A 60 13.76 -66.91 8.40
N SER A 61 13.13 -66.53 7.28
CA SER A 61 13.48 -67.09 5.97
C SER A 61 14.89 -66.65 5.55
N SER A 62 15.43 -67.32 4.54
CA SER A 62 16.51 -66.74 3.73
C SER A 62 16.08 -65.38 3.18
N TRP A 63 17.05 -64.49 2.97
CA TRP A 63 16.81 -63.28 2.21
C TRP A 63 16.44 -63.63 0.78
N SER A 64 15.55 -62.85 0.17
CA SER A 64 15.36 -62.85 -1.27
C SER A 64 16.65 -62.48 -1.99
N ASP A 65 16.69 -62.80 -3.28
CA ASP A 65 17.68 -62.20 -4.18
C ASP A 65 17.57 -60.66 -4.18
N TRP A 66 18.67 -60.02 -4.55
CA TRP A 66 18.71 -58.57 -4.70
C TRP A 66 17.92 -58.13 -5.94
N GLN A 67 17.00 -57.20 -5.74
CA GLN A 67 16.25 -56.52 -6.79
C GLN A 67 16.85 -55.14 -7.02
N ASN A 68 16.99 -54.70 -8.27
CA ASN A 68 17.59 -53.40 -8.63
C ASN A 68 16.50 -52.40 -9.06
N LEU A 69 16.69 -51.12 -8.73
CA LEU A 69 15.87 -50.02 -9.25
C LEU A 69 16.72 -48.76 -9.44
N THR A 70 16.25 -47.87 -10.31
CA THR A 70 16.76 -46.50 -10.40
C THR A 70 15.73 -45.56 -9.80
N VAL A 71 16.15 -44.73 -8.85
CA VAL A 71 15.32 -43.67 -8.28
C VAL A 71 15.26 -42.56 -9.32
N TYR A 72 14.05 -42.22 -9.77
CA TYR A 72 13.80 -41.10 -10.66
C TYR A 72 12.74 -40.20 -10.03
N VAL A 73 13.11 -38.96 -9.75
CA VAL A 73 12.23 -37.87 -9.35
C VAL A 73 12.28 -36.86 -10.49
N PRO A 74 11.18 -36.65 -11.24
CA PRO A 74 11.16 -35.68 -12.32
C PRO A 74 11.56 -34.30 -11.81
N ASP A 75 12.34 -33.56 -12.61
CA ASP A 75 12.59 -32.15 -12.33
C ASP A 75 11.25 -31.41 -12.27
N PRO A 76 11.04 -30.53 -11.28
CA PRO A 76 9.85 -29.70 -11.25
C PRO A 76 9.79 -28.84 -12.52
N VAL A 77 8.63 -28.81 -13.17
CA VAL A 77 8.41 -27.94 -14.32
C VAL A 77 8.35 -26.49 -13.86
N SER A 78 8.99 -25.58 -14.60
CA SER A 78 8.80 -24.15 -14.35
C SER A 78 7.39 -23.74 -14.78
N GLU A 79 6.61 -23.28 -13.80
CA GLU A 79 5.24 -22.80 -13.99
C GLU A 79 5.09 -21.52 -13.14
N PRO A 80 5.59 -20.38 -13.63
CA PRO A 80 5.56 -19.15 -12.88
C PRO A 80 4.11 -18.68 -12.68
N ALA A 81 3.83 -18.10 -11.53
CA ALA A 81 2.54 -17.51 -11.20
C ALA A 81 2.68 -16.28 -10.32
N VAL A 82 1.65 -15.43 -10.35
CA VAL A 82 1.47 -14.31 -9.41
C VAL A 82 0.36 -14.65 -8.43
N GLY A 83 0.61 -14.38 -7.15
CA GLY A 83 -0.35 -14.54 -6.06
C GLY A 83 -1.06 -13.22 -5.74
N ALA A 84 -1.26 -12.96 -4.45
CA ALA A 84 -1.95 -11.76 -3.97
C ALA A 84 -1.31 -10.47 -4.51
N LEU A 85 -2.16 -9.61 -5.08
CA LEU A 85 -1.80 -8.29 -5.62
C LEU A 85 -2.10 -7.19 -4.60
N GLN A 86 -1.18 -6.24 -4.45
CA GLN A 86 -1.36 -5.08 -3.56
C GLN A 86 -0.78 -3.81 -4.19
N VAL A 87 -1.32 -2.66 -3.80
CA VAL A 87 -0.74 -1.33 -4.08
C VAL A 87 -0.24 -0.76 -2.74
N SER A 88 0.92 -0.11 -2.73
CA SER A 88 1.47 0.51 -1.52
C SER A 88 2.08 1.90 -1.79
N PRO A 89 1.76 2.93 -0.99
CA PRO A 89 0.68 2.95 0.00
C PRO A 89 -0.70 2.89 -0.67
N ALA A 90 -1.68 2.31 0.02
CA ALA A 90 -3.06 2.29 -0.42
C ALA A 90 -4.03 2.27 0.78
N GLU A 91 -5.24 2.75 0.53
CA GLU A 91 -6.37 2.72 1.46
C GLU A 91 -7.58 2.08 0.77
N GLN A 92 -8.51 1.54 1.56
CA GLN A 92 -9.77 1.03 1.06
C GLN A 92 -10.94 1.79 1.68
N ALA A 93 -11.89 2.21 0.84
CA ALA A 93 -13.17 2.74 1.26
C ALA A 93 -14.25 2.20 0.31
N ASP A 94 -15.34 1.67 0.87
CA ASP A 94 -16.48 1.10 0.12
C ASP A 94 -16.08 0.08 -0.97
N GLY A 95 -15.03 -0.72 -0.72
CA GLY A 95 -14.52 -1.72 -1.66
C GLY A 95 -13.68 -1.14 -2.82
N ILE A 96 -13.44 0.17 -2.85
CA ILE A 96 -12.57 0.84 -3.81
C ILE A 96 -11.19 1.00 -3.18
N THR A 97 -10.14 0.71 -3.96
CA THR A 97 -8.75 0.93 -3.55
C THR A 97 -8.30 2.32 -4.01
N PHE A 98 -7.74 3.08 -3.09
CA PHE A 98 -7.18 4.41 -3.32
C PHE A 98 -5.67 4.39 -3.05
N THR A 99 -4.90 5.18 -3.76
CA THR A 99 -3.49 5.43 -3.43
C THR A 99 -3.25 6.92 -3.18
N PRO A 100 -2.67 7.30 -2.01
CA PRO A 100 -2.43 8.69 -1.65
C PRO A 100 -1.19 9.30 -2.34
N THR A 101 -0.64 8.64 -3.36
CA THR A 101 0.58 9.07 -4.04
C THR A 101 0.52 8.78 -5.54
N ARG A 102 1.25 9.58 -6.32
CA ARG A 102 1.46 9.36 -7.76
C ARG A 102 2.61 8.39 -8.08
N THR A 103 3.32 7.92 -7.06
CA THR A 103 4.43 6.96 -7.21
C THR A 103 4.24 5.72 -6.33
N PRO A 104 3.09 5.01 -6.42
CA PRO A 104 2.89 3.81 -5.64
C PRO A 104 3.83 2.69 -6.08
N ALA A 105 4.03 1.70 -5.21
CA ALA A 105 4.61 0.42 -5.56
C ALA A 105 3.48 -0.59 -5.84
N LEU A 106 3.61 -1.30 -6.96
CA LEU A 106 2.78 -2.45 -7.31
C LEU A 106 3.47 -3.71 -6.79
N LEU A 107 2.76 -4.46 -5.96
CA LEU A 107 3.29 -5.61 -5.25
C LEU A 107 2.55 -6.88 -5.66
N ALA A 108 3.29 -7.97 -5.83
CA ALA A 108 2.71 -9.30 -6.00
C ALA A 108 3.64 -10.37 -5.42
N GLN A 109 3.08 -11.40 -4.78
CA GLN A 109 3.87 -12.60 -4.51
C GLN A 109 4.14 -13.32 -5.83
N VAL A 110 5.39 -13.69 -6.10
CA VAL A 110 5.76 -14.47 -7.29
C VAL A 110 6.20 -15.86 -6.87
N ILE A 111 5.79 -16.88 -7.62
CA ILE A 111 6.14 -18.27 -7.35
C ILE A 111 6.50 -18.98 -8.64
N ASP A 112 7.54 -19.82 -8.55
CA ASP A 112 7.88 -20.83 -9.54
C ASP A 112 8.11 -22.17 -8.79
N PRO A 113 7.36 -23.24 -9.08
CA PRO A 113 7.56 -24.56 -8.48
C PRO A 113 8.96 -25.14 -8.70
N ALA A 114 9.63 -24.77 -9.79
CA ALA A 114 11.03 -25.14 -10.03
C ALA A 114 12.04 -24.31 -9.24
N GLY A 115 11.56 -23.32 -8.48
CA GLY A 115 12.38 -22.49 -7.59
C GLY A 115 13.27 -21.48 -8.31
N GLN A 116 13.07 -21.23 -9.61
CA GLN A 116 13.87 -20.26 -10.35
C GLN A 116 13.58 -18.83 -9.85
N PRO A 117 14.57 -17.92 -9.91
CA PRO A 117 14.30 -16.51 -9.73
C PRO A 117 13.42 -16.00 -10.88
N LEU A 118 12.51 -15.08 -10.56
CA LEU A 118 11.50 -14.57 -11.48
C LEU A 118 11.76 -13.10 -11.83
N ARG A 119 11.35 -12.71 -13.03
CA ARG A 119 11.03 -11.31 -13.38
C ARG A 119 9.53 -11.10 -13.17
N ALA A 120 9.16 -10.11 -12.37
CA ALA A 120 7.79 -9.63 -12.31
C ALA A 120 7.62 -8.51 -13.34
N GLU A 121 6.52 -8.53 -14.08
CA GLU A 121 6.15 -7.49 -15.04
C GLU A 121 4.80 -6.90 -14.67
N ALA A 122 4.68 -5.58 -14.72
CA ALA A 122 3.45 -4.85 -14.46
C ALA A 122 3.09 -3.94 -15.63
N GLU A 123 1.79 -3.74 -15.81
CA GLU A 123 1.27 -2.67 -16.66
C GLU A 123 0.13 -1.91 -16.00
N ILE A 124 0.01 -0.64 -16.35
CA ILE A 124 -1.06 0.27 -15.94
C ILE A 124 -1.72 0.85 -17.20
N GLU A 125 -3.04 0.87 -17.19
CA GLU A 125 -3.88 1.52 -18.20
C GLU A 125 -4.89 2.46 -17.56
N HIS A 126 -5.43 3.39 -18.36
CA HIS A 126 -6.64 4.12 -17.98
C HIS A 126 -7.79 3.14 -17.74
N ASP A 127 -8.62 3.41 -16.73
CA ASP A 127 -9.86 2.66 -16.57
C ASP A 127 -10.80 2.98 -17.75
N PRO A 128 -11.25 1.98 -18.55
CA PRO A 128 -12.16 2.20 -19.67
C PRO A 128 -13.49 2.85 -19.27
N ALA A 129 -13.92 2.72 -18.00
CA ALA A 129 -15.13 3.36 -17.50
C ALA A 129 -14.94 4.87 -17.25
N ALA A 130 -13.70 5.36 -17.13
CA ALA A 130 -13.37 6.76 -16.88
C ALA A 130 -13.08 7.52 -18.20
N THR A 131 -14.11 7.67 -19.03
CA THR A 131 -14.00 8.18 -20.42
C THR A 131 -13.39 9.58 -20.56
N GLY A 132 -13.37 10.39 -19.50
CA GLY A 132 -12.77 11.72 -19.50
C GLY A 132 -11.27 11.78 -19.18
N GLN A 133 -10.62 10.64 -18.89
CA GLN A 133 -9.26 10.61 -18.35
C GLN A 133 -8.19 10.13 -19.33
N GLY A 134 -8.58 9.67 -20.52
CA GLY A 134 -7.69 9.06 -21.51
C GLY A 134 -8.03 7.60 -21.78
N SER A 135 -7.27 6.95 -22.66
CA SER A 135 -7.44 5.53 -22.99
C SER A 135 -6.09 4.85 -23.25
N GLY A 136 -6.04 3.53 -23.04
CA GLY A 136 -4.87 2.71 -23.31
C GLY A 136 -3.81 2.73 -22.20
N GLN A 137 -2.62 2.24 -22.56
CA GLN A 137 -1.50 2.01 -21.64
C GLN A 137 -0.83 3.31 -21.21
N ILE A 138 -0.68 3.46 -19.89
CA ILE A 138 0.00 4.58 -19.24
C ILE A 138 1.48 4.24 -19.04
N TRP A 139 1.76 3.02 -18.57
CA TRP A 139 3.09 2.62 -18.15
C TRP A 139 3.26 1.10 -18.03
N THR A 140 4.49 0.63 -18.24
CA THR A 140 4.95 -0.72 -17.93
C THR A 140 6.22 -0.69 -17.08
N GLY A 141 6.40 -1.69 -16.22
CA GLY A 141 7.55 -1.80 -15.33
C GLY A 141 7.91 -3.24 -15.04
N THR A 142 9.14 -3.46 -14.57
CA THR A 142 9.63 -4.80 -14.22
C THR A 142 10.44 -4.77 -12.93
N ALA A 143 10.47 -5.91 -12.24
CA ALA A 143 11.43 -6.20 -11.17
C ALA A 143 12.10 -7.54 -11.44
N ASP A 144 13.43 -7.53 -11.47
CA ASP A 144 14.25 -8.68 -11.87
C ASP A 144 14.82 -9.43 -10.69
N ASN A 145 15.11 -10.71 -10.90
CA ASN A 145 15.78 -11.59 -9.94
C ASN A 145 15.02 -11.68 -8.59
N VAL A 146 13.69 -11.68 -8.64
CA VAL A 146 12.85 -11.86 -7.45
C VAL A 146 12.83 -13.33 -7.07
N ALA A 147 13.19 -13.66 -5.83
CA ALA A 147 13.20 -15.05 -5.38
C ALA A 147 11.78 -15.66 -5.35
N SER A 148 11.64 -16.90 -5.80
CA SER A 148 10.36 -17.64 -5.72
C SER A 148 9.82 -17.66 -4.28
N GLY A 149 8.53 -17.41 -4.13
CA GLY A 149 7.82 -17.31 -2.86
C GLY A 149 7.87 -15.93 -2.20
N THR A 150 8.64 -14.97 -2.73
CA THR A 150 8.76 -13.62 -2.17
C THR A 150 7.87 -12.60 -2.88
N GLN A 151 7.76 -11.39 -2.30
CA GLN A 151 6.99 -10.30 -2.87
C GLN A 151 7.86 -9.47 -3.82
N ALA A 152 7.47 -9.41 -5.09
CA ALA A 152 7.98 -8.44 -6.05
C ALA A 152 7.45 -7.04 -5.71
N SER A 153 8.27 -6.01 -5.95
CA SER A 153 7.89 -4.61 -5.77
C SER A 153 8.35 -3.80 -6.97
N ILE A 154 7.39 -3.21 -7.69
CA ILE A 154 7.65 -2.40 -8.88
C ILE A 154 7.14 -0.98 -8.63
N ALA A 155 8.06 -0.04 -8.49
CA ALA A 155 7.74 1.37 -8.24
C ALA A 155 7.25 2.05 -9.53
N VAL A 156 6.08 2.70 -9.45
CA VAL A 156 5.58 3.55 -10.52
C VAL A 156 6.37 4.87 -10.53
N PRO A 157 6.99 5.27 -11.65
CA PRO A 157 7.78 6.49 -11.72
C PRO A 157 6.93 7.77 -11.57
N ALA A 158 7.56 8.83 -11.08
CA ALA A 158 6.95 10.15 -11.04
C ALA A 158 6.54 10.62 -12.46
N GLY A 159 5.45 11.40 -12.52
CA GLY A 159 4.92 11.95 -13.77
C GLY A 159 4.11 10.96 -14.63
N LYS A 160 3.92 9.71 -14.19
CA LYS A 160 3.07 8.73 -14.89
C LYS A 160 1.60 8.81 -14.49
N LEU A 161 1.32 9.09 -13.22
CA LEU A 161 -0.03 9.17 -12.69
C LEU A 161 -0.41 10.62 -12.40
N VAL A 162 -1.69 10.93 -12.56
CA VAL A 162 -2.30 12.23 -12.23
C VAL A 162 -3.31 12.02 -11.11
N ASP A 163 -3.45 13.04 -10.28
CA ASP A 163 -4.44 13.05 -9.21
C ASP A 163 -5.88 12.98 -9.75
N GLY A 164 -6.76 12.26 -9.07
CA GLY A 164 -8.13 11.95 -9.47
C GLY A 164 -8.28 10.87 -10.56
N TRP A 165 -7.19 10.32 -11.10
CA TRP A 165 -7.28 9.27 -12.12
C TRP A 165 -7.76 7.94 -11.55
N LYS A 166 -8.67 7.30 -12.29
CA LYS A 166 -9.04 5.89 -12.13
C LYS A 166 -8.22 5.10 -13.15
N VAL A 167 -7.37 4.23 -12.65
CA VAL A 167 -6.51 3.38 -13.48
C VAL A 167 -6.74 1.92 -13.13
N ARG A 168 -6.35 1.05 -14.06
CA ARG A 168 -6.28 -0.39 -13.82
C ARG A 168 -4.87 -0.90 -14.05
N TRP A 169 -4.49 -1.92 -13.30
CA TRP A 169 -3.17 -2.52 -13.36
C TRP A 169 -3.24 -4.04 -13.24
N ARG A 170 -2.20 -4.72 -13.71
CA ARG A 170 -2.06 -6.18 -13.57
C ARG A 170 -0.60 -6.58 -13.60
N LEU A 171 -0.30 -7.78 -13.11
CA LEU A 171 1.04 -8.38 -13.15
C LEU A 171 1.06 -9.75 -13.78
N ARG A 172 2.25 -10.13 -14.25
CA ARG A 172 2.61 -11.51 -14.55
C ARG A 172 4.03 -11.80 -14.03
N ALA A 173 4.32 -13.08 -13.89
CA ALA A 173 5.63 -13.57 -13.52
C ALA A 173 6.29 -14.29 -14.70
N VAL A 174 7.60 -14.12 -14.85
CA VAL A 174 8.40 -14.70 -15.94
C VAL A 174 9.59 -15.44 -15.32
N ALA A 175 9.78 -16.71 -15.70
CA ALA A 175 10.89 -17.55 -15.31
C ALA A 175 11.58 -18.08 -16.59
N GLY A 176 12.74 -17.51 -16.93
CA GLY A 176 13.40 -17.79 -18.22
C GLY A 176 12.50 -17.39 -19.40
N ASP A 177 12.20 -18.35 -20.27
CA ASP A 177 11.32 -18.17 -21.43
C ASP A 177 9.84 -18.46 -21.12
N THR A 178 9.53 -18.94 -19.91
CA THR A 178 8.16 -19.25 -19.50
C THR A 178 7.54 -18.05 -18.81
N SER A 179 6.32 -17.68 -19.22
CA SER A 179 5.54 -16.60 -18.60
C SER A 179 4.22 -17.12 -18.05
N SER A 180 3.81 -16.59 -16.90
CA SER A 180 2.45 -16.79 -16.39
C SER A 180 1.44 -16.08 -17.29
N ALA A 181 0.17 -16.46 -17.17
CA ALA A 181 -0.90 -15.58 -17.58
C ALA A 181 -0.80 -14.24 -16.82
N TRP A 182 -1.30 -13.17 -17.43
CA TRP A 182 -1.55 -11.94 -16.71
C TRP A 182 -2.63 -12.18 -15.64
N SER A 183 -2.48 -11.55 -14.48
CA SER A 183 -3.57 -11.48 -13.51
C SER A 183 -4.79 -10.79 -14.13
N ASP A 184 -5.94 -10.98 -13.48
CA ASP A 184 -7.08 -10.11 -13.71
C ASP A 184 -6.70 -8.65 -13.43
N TRP A 185 -7.36 -7.73 -14.12
CA TRP A 185 -7.22 -6.31 -13.89
C TRP A 185 -7.66 -5.93 -12.48
N GLN A 186 -6.80 -5.20 -11.77
CA GLN A 186 -7.10 -4.55 -10.50
C GLN A 186 -7.32 -3.07 -10.72
N GLN A 187 -8.33 -2.47 -10.09
CA GLN A 187 -8.59 -1.03 -10.17
C GLN A 187 -7.96 -0.29 -8.99
N VAL A 188 -7.45 0.92 -9.25
CA VAL A 188 -7.00 1.84 -8.20
C VAL A 188 -7.33 3.28 -8.61
N THR A 189 -7.83 4.05 -7.66
CA THR A 189 -8.02 5.50 -7.81
C THR A 189 -6.81 6.21 -7.22
N VAL A 190 -6.19 7.09 -8.00
CA VAL A 190 -5.14 7.99 -7.53
C VAL A 190 -5.83 9.16 -6.85
N ASP A 191 -5.66 9.26 -5.55
CA ASP A 191 -6.30 10.28 -4.71
C ASP A 191 -5.23 10.87 -3.81
N VAL A 192 -4.44 11.80 -4.37
CA VAL A 192 -3.37 12.45 -3.64
C VAL A 192 -4.01 13.41 -2.67
N ILE A 193 -4.24 12.92 -1.44
CA ILE A 193 -4.79 13.72 -0.34
C ILE A 193 -4.00 15.02 -0.26
N GLN A 194 -4.64 16.12 -0.66
CA GLN A 194 -4.05 17.42 -0.47
C GLN A 194 -4.11 17.76 1.02
N PRO A 195 -3.13 18.51 1.55
CA PRO A 195 -3.23 19.06 2.90
C PRO A 195 -4.54 19.86 3.06
N GLY A 196 -5.55 19.25 3.70
CA GLY A 196 -6.88 19.83 3.90
C GLY A 196 -8.08 18.93 3.54
N GLU A 197 -7.92 17.80 2.83
CA GLU A 197 -9.04 16.93 2.42
C GLU A 197 -9.50 15.91 3.48
N LYS A 198 -8.62 15.54 4.41
CA LYS A 198 -9.01 14.83 5.64
C LYS A 198 -8.93 15.80 6.82
N PRO A 199 -9.94 15.81 7.72
CA PRO A 199 -9.91 16.70 8.87
C PRO A 199 -8.68 16.35 9.73
N LEU A 200 -7.75 17.29 9.78
CA LEU A 200 -6.47 17.15 10.49
C LEU A 200 -6.67 16.97 12.01
N ALA A 201 -7.84 17.36 12.51
CA ALA A 201 -8.34 17.08 13.83
C ALA A 201 -9.89 17.01 13.81
N GLN A 202 -10.46 16.10 14.58
CA GLN A 202 -11.91 16.01 14.79
C GLN A 202 -12.24 15.93 16.28
N THR A 203 -13.37 16.53 16.66
CA THR A 203 -13.95 16.39 17.99
C THR A 203 -15.27 15.61 17.89
N THR A 204 -15.59 14.83 18.91
CA THR A 204 -16.84 14.03 18.96
C THR A 204 -18.09 14.84 19.28
N ALA A 205 -17.91 16.08 19.75
CA ALA A 205 -18.99 17.00 20.08
C ALA A 205 -18.64 18.43 19.64
N PRO A 206 -19.64 19.33 19.52
CA PRO A 206 -19.43 20.76 19.30
C PRO A 206 -18.49 21.35 20.35
N VAL A 207 -17.38 21.94 19.89
CA VAL A 207 -16.43 22.65 20.76
C VAL A 207 -16.48 24.16 20.56
N ILE A 208 -17.12 24.65 19.49
CA ILE A 208 -17.28 26.07 19.21
C ILE A 208 -18.76 26.45 19.38
N ARG A 209 -18.97 27.42 20.27
CA ARG A 209 -20.25 28.12 20.43
C ARG A 209 -20.37 29.18 19.34
N ALA A 210 -20.84 28.76 18.16
CA ALA A 210 -20.99 29.65 17.00
C ALA A 210 -22.07 30.74 17.20
N ASP A 211 -22.84 30.67 18.29
CA ASP A 211 -23.79 31.68 18.77
C ASP A 211 -23.13 32.79 19.62
N GLN A 212 -21.85 32.63 19.97
CA GLN A 212 -21.07 33.57 20.78
C GLN A 212 -19.90 34.15 19.96
N SER A 213 -19.22 35.17 20.48
CA SER A 213 -18.02 35.69 19.84
C SER A 213 -16.89 34.65 19.88
N PHE A 214 -16.23 34.42 18.75
CA PHE A 214 -15.12 33.46 18.67
C PHE A 214 -14.06 33.89 17.65
N THR A 215 -12.91 33.23 17.69
CA THR A 215 -11.81 33.38 16.72
C THR A 215 -11.37 32.01 16.23
N ALA A 216 -11.14 31.88 14.93
CA ALA A 216 -10.58 30.70 14.29
C ALA A 216 -9.35 31.11 13.47
N ALA A 217 -8.24 30.37 13.58
CA ALA A 217 -7.01 30.72 12.87
C ALA A 217 -6.20 29.47 12.53
N ALA A 218 -5.49 29.51 11.39
CA ALA A 218 -4.63 28.44 10.93
C ALA A 218 -3.46 28.98 10.08
N TRP A 219 -2.33 28.29 10.16
CA TRP A 219 -1.28 28.37 9.14
C TRP A 219 -1.55 27.32 8.07
N LEU A 220 -1.44 27.71 6.81
CA LEU A 220 -1.83 26.92 5.65
C LEU A 220 -0.77 27.02 4.56
N ARG A 221 -0.65 25.96 3.77
CA ARG A 221 0.16 25.92 2.54
C ARG A 221 -0.53 24.97 1.56
N TRP A 222 -1.15 25.53 0.52
CA TRP A 222 -1.91 24.77 -0.48
C TRP A 222 -1.14 24.66 -1.79
N SER A 223 -1.34 23.55 -2.51
CA SER A 223 -0.74 23.29 -3.83
C SER A 223 -1.55 23.86 -4.99
N ASP A 224 -2.80 24.30 -4.74
CA ASP A 224 -3.59 25.03 -5.71
C ASP A 224 -4.51 26.07 -5.04
N ALA A 225 -5.07 26.97 -5.86
CA ALA A 225 -5.94 28.05 -5.42
C ALA A 225 -7.41 27.89 -5.82
N ASN A 226 -7.73 26.81 -6.55
CA ASN A 226 -9.05 26.63 -7.15
C ASN A 226 -9.88 25.58 -6.41
N GLY A 227 -9.30 24.82 -5.47
CA GLY A 227 -10.02 23.84 -4.68
C GLY A 227 -11.04 24.46 -3.71
N ASP A 228 -12.14 23.73 -3.47
CA ASP A 228 -13.12 24.04 -2.45
C ASP A 228 -12.66 23.44 -1.10
N TYR A 229 -11.99 24.25 -0.27
CA TYR A 229 -11.31 23.77 0.93
C TYR A 229 -12.00 24.20 2.22
N SER A 230 -12.21 23.29 3.16
CA SER A 230 -12.63 23.61 4.54
C SER A 230 -11.42 23.49 5.48
N ILE A 231 -11.09 24.59 6.18
CA ILE A 231 -9.97 24.64 7.14
C ILE A 231 -10.47 24.32 8.54
N ILE A 232 -11.49 25.06 8.97
CA ILE A 232 -12.18 24.87 10.26
C ILE A 232 -13.68 24.96 9.96
N GLU A 233 -14.40 23.92 10.34
CA GLU A 233 -15.85 23.85 10.32
C GLU A 233 -16.33 23.07 11.55
N GLN A 234 -17.57 23.30 11.94
CA GLN A 234 -18.27 22.41 12.86
C GLN A 234 -19.35 21.69 12.07
N ARG A 235 -19.31 20.36 11.98
CA ARG A 235 -20.33 19.65 11.19
C ARG A 235 -21.72 19.78 11.83
N GLY A 236 -22.70 20.17 11.03
CA GLY A 236 -24.12 20.02 11.34
C GLY A 236 -24.68 18.73 10.73
N THR A 237 -26.00 18.54 10.81
CA THR A 237 -26.70 17.38 10.24
C THR A 237 -26.86 17.46 8.73
N HIS A 238 -26.97 18.67 8.17
CA HIS A 238 -27.10 18.97 6.74
C HIS A 238 -26.10 20.03 6.26
N GLN A 239 -25.76 21.02 7.10
CA GLN A 239 -24.81 22.09 6.78
C GLN A 239 -24.00 22.50 8.02
N ALA A 240 -22.74 22.88 7.84
CA ALA A 240 -21.96 23.47 8.93
C ALA A 240 -22.50 24.85 9.31
N PRO A 241 -22.65 25.21 10.60
CA PRO A 241 -23.16 26.52 11.00
C PRO A 241 -22.17 27.65 10.69
N PHE A 242 -20.88 27.32 10.57
CA PHE A 242 -19.86 28.21 10.02
C PHE A 242 -18.78 27.41 9.28
N ARG A 243 -18.08 28.11 8.39
CA ARG A 243 -16.96 27.59 7.60
C ARG A 243 -15.89 28.66 7.43
N LEU A 244 -14.64 28.32 7.76
CA LEU A 244 -13.45 29.04 7.32
C LEU A 244 -12.77 28.23 6.21
N GLY A 245 -12.56 28.81 5.03
CA GLY A 245 -12.17 28.02 3.87
C GLY A 245 -11.81 28.81 2.61
N ASN A 246 -11.84 28.13 1.48
CA ASN A 246 -11.74 28.67 0.13
C ASN A 246 -12.86 28.09 -0.75
N THR A 247 -13.43 28.89 -1.65
CA THR A 247 -14.29 28.38 -2.73
C THR A 247 -13.80 28.87 -4.09
N PRO A 248 -14.06 28.12 -5.19
CA PRO A 248 -13.67 28.54 -6.53
C PRO A 248 -14.25 29.91 -6.94
N GLU A 249 -15.46 30.23 -6.49
CA GLU A 249 -16.20 31.44 -6.87
C GLU A 249 -15.78 32.68 -6.07
N HIS A 250 -15.33 32.50 -4.82
CA HIS A 250 -15.18 33.59 -3.86
C HIS A 250 -13.79 33.70 -3.23
N GLY A 251 -12.88 32.78 -3.55
CA GLY A 251 -11.57 32.71 -2.92
C GLY A 251 -11.68 32.41 -1.43
N LEU A 252 -10.86 33.04 -0.60
CA LEU A 252 -10.90 32.86 0.85
C LEU A 252 -12.23 33.36 1.44
N VAL A 253 -12.88 32.52 2.25
CA VAL A 253 -14.21 32.77 2.82
C VAL A 253 -14.27 32.53 4.32
N PHE A 254 -15.15 33.28 4.99
CA PHE A 254 -15.64 32.99 6.33
C PHE A 254 -17.15 33.18 6.38
N THR A 255 -17.89 32.09 6.28
CA THR A 255 -19.34 32.08 6.05
C THR A 255 -20.09 31.34 7.14
N PHE A 256 -21.35 31.72 7.33
CA PHE A 256 -22.30 31.18 8.29
C PHE A 256 -23.56 30.76 7.57
N THR A 257 -24.11 29.61 7.95
CA THR A 257 -25.31 29.07 7.32
C THR A 257 -26.51 29.37 8.21
N LYS A 258 -27.57 29.96 7.65
CA LYS A 258 -28.72 30.46 8.43
C LYS A 258 -29.55 29.37 9.11
N ALA A 259 -29.48 28.14 8.62
CA ALA A 259 -30.17 26.99 9.15
C ALA A 259 -29.40 25.72 8.79
N ASP A 260 -29.60 24.67 9.58
CA ASP A 260 -29.11 23.33 9.27
C ASP A 260 -30.10 22.63 8.32
N ALA A 261 -30.14 23.09 7.07
CA ALA A 261 -31.00 22.57 6.01
C ALA A 261 -30.21 22.51 4.69
N ALA A 262 -30.50 21.52 3.84
CA ALA A 262 -29.71 21.21 2.64
C ALA A 262 -29.44 22.42 1.72
N ASN A 263 -30.40 23.36 1.61
CA ASN A 263 -30.35 24.52 0.71
C ASN A 263 -30.30 25.86 1.46
N ALA A 264 -29.88 25.88 2.73
CA ALA A 264 -29.82 27.12 3.50
C ALA A 264 -28.74 28.06 2.92
N PRO A 265 -29.04 29.35 2.68
CA PRO A 265 -28.05 30.29 2.17
C PRO A 265 -26.94 30.54 3.20
N ALA A 266 -25.71 30.61 2.70
CA ALA A 266 -24.54 30.98 3.48
C ALA A 266 -24.21 32.48 3.31
N GLU A 267 -24.06 33.19 4.42
CA GLU A 267 -23.74 34.62 4.49
C GLU A 267 -22.44 34.84 5.25
N GLY A 268 -21.69 35.90 4.93
CA GLY A 268 -20.43 36.21 5.61
C GLY A 268 -19.40 36.84 4.69
N VAL A 269 -18.13 36.72 5.06
CA VAL A 269 -17.02 37.31 4.32
C VAL A 269 -16.71 36.46 3.10
N ARG A 270 -16.84 37.06 1.91
CA ARG A 270 -16.41 36.51 0.61
C ARG A 270 -15.33 37.45 0.07
N SER A 271 -14.07 37.09 0.24
CA SER A 271 -12.97 38.05 0.04
C SER A 271 -12.70 38.38 -1.43
N GLY A 272 -12.97 37.44 -2.35
CA GLY A 272 -12.50 37.50 -3.74
C GLY A 272 -10.98 37.32 -3.89
N ILE A 273 -10.27 37.08 -2.79
CA ILE A 273 -8.81 36.92 -2.76
C ILE A 273 -8.49 35.45 -2.93
N LYS A 274 -7.71 35.12 -3.96
CA LYS A 274 -7.17 33.78 -4.14
C LYS A 274 -6.11 33.47 -3.08
N PRO A 275 -6.06 32.24 -2.54
CA PRO A 275 -5.05 31.87 -1.57
C PRO A 275 -3.64 31.84 -2.21
N PRO A 276 -2.59 32.17 -1.44
CA PRO A 276 -1.22 31.87 -1.84
C PRO A 276 -1.03 30.36 -2.09
N VAL A 277 -0.31 30.03 -3.17
CA VAL A 277 -0.01 28.65 -3.57
C VAL A 277 1.47 28.37 -3.31
N ASP A 278 1.77 27.17 -2.81
CA ASP A 278 3.10 26.68 -2.45
C ASP A 278 3.87 27.56 -1.44
N GLU A 279 3.18 28.50 -0.79
CA GLU A 279 3.71 29.40 0.23
C GLU A 279 2.91 29.25 1.53
N TRP A 280 3.58 29.35 2.67
CA TRP A 280 2.88 29.41 3.95
C TRP A 280 2.13 30.72 4.07
N PHE A 281 0.89 30.69 4.55
CA PHE A 281 0.13 31.89 4.90
C PHE A 281 -0.69 31.63 6.18
N HIS A 282 -0.99 32.71 6.89
CA HIS A 282 -1.83 32.67 8.09
C HIS A 282 -3.19 33.27 7.77
N LEU A 283 -4.24 32.50 8.01
CA LEU A 283 -5.62 32.94 7.89
C LEU A 283 -6.25 32.96 9.27
N ALA A 284 -6.86 34.09 9.65
CA ALA A 284 -7.61 34.22 10.88
C ALA A 284 -8.97 34.84 10.62
N ALA A 285 -9.98 34.41 11.35
CA ALA A 285 -11.34 34.94 11.27
C ALA A 285 -11.87 35.21 12.68
N THR A 286 -12.57 36.32 12.84
CA THR A 286 -13.22 36.70 14.09
C THR A 286 -14.71 36.90 13.85
N TYR A 287 -15.53 36.40 14.77
CA TYR A 287 -16.96 36.70 14.83
C TYR A 287 -17.27 37.41 16.15
N ASP A 288 -17.96 38.54 16.05
CA ASP A 288 -18.47 39.29 17.19
C ASP A 288 -20.00 39.13 17.23
N ALA A 289 -20.52 38.44 18.25
CA ALA A 289 -21.94 38.15 18.36
C ALA A 289 -22.80 39.37 18.76
N ALA A 290 -22.20 40.39 19.40
CA ALA A 290 -22.91 41.60 19.82
C ALA A 290 -23.24 42.50 18.62
N THR A 291 -22.30 42.59 17.67
CA THR A 291 -22.43 43.40 16.45
C THR A 291 -22.79 42.57 15.22
N ARG A 292 -22.78 41.23 15.34
CA ARG A 292 -22.94 40.26 14.23
C ARG A 292 -21.95 40.51 13.09
N THR A 293 -20.72 40.88 13.45
CA THR A 293 -19.67 41.22 12.48
C THR A 293 -18.70 40.05 12.34
N ALA A 294 -18.53 39.59 11.10
CA ALA A 294 -17.50 38.63 10.72
C ALA A 294 -16.35 39.36 10.03
N THR A 295 -15.11 39.10 10.44
CA THR A 295 -13.90 39.69 9.83
C THR A 295 -12.91 38.60 9.48
N LEU A 296 -12.29 38.71 8.31
CA LEU A 296 -11.26 37.79 7.81
C LEU A 296 -9.93 38.54 7.67
N TYR A 297 -8.86 37.92 8.14
CA TYR A 297 -7.50 38.44 8.13
C TYR A 297 -6.60 37.45 7.40
N LEU A 298 -5.83 37.95 6.43
CA LEU A 298 -4.82 37.20 5.70
C LEU A 298 -3.45 37.83 5.96
N SER A 299 -2.49 37.01 6.35
CA SER A 299 -1.09 37.41 6.47
C SER A 299 -0.22 36.43 5.69
N ALA A 300 0.65 36.96 4.83
CA ALA A 300 1.72 36.18 4.20
C ALA A 300 3.04 36.51 4.91
N PRO A 301 3.91 35.52 5.20
CA PRO A 301 5.23 35.75 5.76
C PRO A 301 6.13 36.35 4.68
N ARG A 302 6.03 37.67 4.45
CA ARG A 302 7.18 38.43 3.95
C ARG A 302 8.10 38.67 5.14
N TRP A 303 8.99 37.72 5.38
CA TRP A 303 10.02 37.83 6.40
C TRP A 303 10.98 38.97 6.05
N ALA A 304 10.90 40.05 6.82
CA ALA A 304 12.08 40.82 7.20
C ALA A 304 12.03 40.93 8.72
N PRO A 305 13.03 40.40 9.46
CA PRO A 305 13.07 40.56 10.89
C PRO A 305 13.39 42.02 11.22
N HIS A 306 12.42 42.74 11.79
CA HIS A 306 12.69 44.01 12.45
C HIS A 306 13.05 43.72 13.91
N SER A 307 14.33 43.84 14.24
CA SER A 307 14.79 43.90 15.62
C SER A 307 14.20 45.13 16.29
N CYS A 308 13.35 44.95 17.30
CA CYS A 308 12.91 46.05 18.14
C CYS A 308 13.88 46.16 19.33
N PRO A 309 14.64 47.26 19.51
CA PRO A 309 15.39 47.46 20.73
C PRO A 309 14.39 47.70 21.88
N SER A 310 14.65 47.06 23.02
CA SER A 310 13.83 47.15 24.24
C SER A 310 13.55 48.60 24.65
N PRO A 311 12.27 49.00 24.84
CA PRO A 311 11.96 50.21 25.58
C PRO A 311 11.61 49.84 27.03
N HIS A 312 12.52 50.18 27.94
CA HIS A 312 12.14 50.45 29.33
C HIS A 312 11.09 51.59 29.35
N GLY A 313 9.97 51.38 30.03
CA GLY A 313 9.12 52.48 30.51
C GLY A 313 7.63 52.44 30.12
N THR A 314 6.82 52.01 31.10
CA THR A 314 5.38 52.26 31.37
C THR A 314 4.28 51.97 30.33
N PRO A 315 3.11 51.43 30.76
CA PRO A 315 2.08 50.96 29.85
C PRO A 315 1.17 52.10 29.38
N ARG A 316 1.22 52.44 28.09
CA ARG A 316 0.14 53.15 27.40
C ARG A 316 -0.21 52.46 26.08
N ARG A 317 -1.52 52.42 25.84
CA ARG A 317 -2.27 51.65 24.84
C ARG A 317 -1.65 51.71 23.42
N LEU A 318 -1.42 50.54 22.82
CA LEU A 318 -1.12 50.39 21.40
C LEU A 318 -2.40 50.60 20.57
N ARG A 319 -2.43 51.68 19.78
CA ARG A 319 -3.17 51.75 18.51
C ARG A 319 -2.17 51.40 17.41
N CYS A 320 -2.47 50.42 16.57
CA CYS A 320 -1.84 50.30 15.25
C CYS A 320 -2.89 50.67 14.20
N GLY A 321 -2.57 51.71 13.42
CA GLY A 321 -3.44 52.31 12.42
C GLY A 321 -3.36 51.64 11.05
N SER A 322 -4.34 51.99 10.21
CA SER A 322 -4.44 51.70 8.79
C SER A 322 -3.31 52.33 7.97
N VAL A 323 -2.91 51.68 6.88
CA VAL A 323 -2.27 52.35 5.73
C VAL A 323 -2.85 51.78 4.44
N ARG A 324 -2.96 52.68 3.45
CA ARG A 324 -3.62 52.57 2.14
C ARG A 324 -3.16 51.40 1.28
#